data_AF-A0A497FH36-F1
#
_entry.id   AF-A0A497FH36-F1
#
_cell.length_a   1.000
_cell.length_b   1.000
_cell.length_c   1.000
_cell.angle_alpha   90.00
_cell.angle_beta   90.00
_cell.angle_gamma   90.00
#
_symmetry.space_group_name_H-M   'P 1'
#
loop_
_entity.id
_entity.type
_entity.pdbx_description
1 polymer ?
#
loop_
_entity_poly.entity_id
_entity_poly.type
_entity_poly.pdbx_seq_one_letter_code
_entity_poly.pdbx_strand_id
1 'polypeptide(L)'
;ELSKLVKASEALFKALGFGEVQILELNMKDGKAKVRIMNNFECELFKETGQPSSHFVRGLWSGWFQALFKREVRNVEVKCIAKGDKYCEFEIFT
;
A
#
# COMPACT_ATOMS: atom_id res chain seq x y z
N GLU A 1 18.73 -9.62 1.83
CA GLU A 1 18.56 -8.36 1.08
C GLU A 1 17.10 -7.93 0.91
N LEU A 2 16.27 -8.60 0.09
CA LEU A 2 14.88 -8.17 -0.16
C LEU A 2 13.97 -8.15 1.10
N SER A 3 14.00 -9.21 1.92
CA SER A 3 13.20 -9.28 3.14
C SER A 3 13.52 -8.16 4.13
N LYS A 4 14.79 -7.72 4.21
CA LYS A 4 15.19 -6.59 5.08
C LYS A 4 14.64 -5.28 4.54
N LEU A 5 14.68 -5.08 3.22
CA LEU A 5 14.10 -3.90 2.57
C LEU A 5 12.60 -3.79 2.82
N VAL A 6 11.87 -4.91 2.67
CA VAL A 6 10.43 -4.99 2.99
C VAL A 6 10.18 -4.58 4.45
N LYS A 7 10.83 -5.23 5.41
CA LYS A 7 10.67 -4.91 6.83
C LYS A 7 11.03 -3.47 7.18
N ALA A 8 12.09 -2.94 6.56
CA ALA A 8 12.50 -1.55 6.75
C ALA A 8 11.45 -0.58 6.20
N SER A 9 10.86 -0.87 5.03
CA SER A 9 9.78 -0.06 4.46
C SER A 9 8.53 -0.09 5.33
N GLU A 10 8.16 -1.25 5.89
CA GLU A 10 7.03 -1.39 6.79
C GLU A 10 7.24 -0.60 8.09
N ALA A 11 8.43 -0.72 8.69
CA ALA A 11 8.80 0.00 9.90
C ALA A 11 8.85 1.52 9.67
N LEU A 12 9.39 1.97 8.54
CA LEU A 12 9.44 3.39 8.19
C LEU A 12 8.03 3.97 7.99
N PHE A 13 7.17 3.27 7.26
CA PHE A 13 5.79 3.69 7.02
C PHE A 13 5.02 3.84 8.35
N LYS A 14 5.23 2.91 9.30
CA LYS A 14 4.68 3.00 10.66
C LYS A 14 5.29 4.17 11.44
N ALA A 15 6.61 4.35 11.40
CA ALA A 15 7.30 5.42 12.13
C ALA A 15 6.89 6.83 11.66
N LEU A 16 6.56 6.98 10.37
CA LEU A 16 6.04 8.22 9.79
C LEU A 16 4.57 8.48 10.14
N GLY A 17 3.89 7.55 10.81
CA GLY A 17 2.49 7.69 11.18
C GLY A 17 1.50 7.48 10.04
N PHE A 18 1.93 6.89 8.92
CA PHE A 18 1.04 6.68 7.77
C PHE A 18 0.08 5.49 7.95
N GLY A 19 0.34 4.63 8.93
CA GLY A 19 -0.46 3.46 9.26
C GLY A 19 0.40 2.24 9.52
N GLU A 20 -0.23 1.12 9.86
CA GLU A 20 0.46 -0.15 10.07
C GLU A 20 0.37 -0.99 8.81
N VAL A 21 1.47 -1.02 8.06
CA VAL A 21 1.53 -1.72 6.77
C VAL A 21 2.12 -3.11 6.88
N GLN A 22 1.59 -4.01 6.06
CA GLN A 22 2.12 -5.35 5.82
C GLN A 22 2.12 -5.65 4.32
N ILE A 23 3.26 -6.06 3.78
CA ILE A 23 3.38 -6.61 2.43
C ILE A 23 3.10 -8.12 2.52
N LEU A 24 1.85 -8.48 2.23
CA LEU A 24 1.33 -9.85 2.37
C LEU A 24 1.86 -10.80 1.30
N GLU A 25 2.05 -10.28 0.08
CA GLU A 25 2.55 -11.05 -1.06
C GLU A 25 3.56 -10.20 -1.82
N LEU A 26 4.66 -10.82 -2.25
CA LEU A 26 5.67 -10.22 -3.10
C LEU A 26 6.28 -11.26 -4.04
N ASN A 27 5.94 -11.16 -5.32
CA ASN A 27 6.49 -11.99 -6.37
C ASN A 27 7.29 -11.13 -7.36
N MET A 28 8.62 -11.17 -7.21
CA MET A 28 9.55 -10.42 -8.05
C MET A 28 9.56 -10.88 -9.51
N LYS A 29 9.23 -12.15 -9.78
CA LYS A 29 9.25 -12.72 -11.13
C LYS A 29 8.04 -12.22 -11.94
N ASP A 30 6.87 -12.30 -11.32
CA ASP A 30 5.59 -11.94 -11.94
C ASP A 30 5.24 -10.46 -11.77
N GLY A 31 6.06 -9.71 -11.01
CA GLY A 31 5.85 -8.29 -10.77
C GLY A 31 4.58 -7.99 -9.98
N LYS A 32 4.21 -8.86 -9.03
CA LYS A 32 2.96 -8.76 -8.26
C LYS A 32 3.23 -8.55 -6.77
N ALA A 33 2.41 -7.72 -6.14
CA ALA A 33 2.41 -7.56 -4.69
C ALA A 33 1.02 -7.25 -4.13
N LYS A 34 0.84 -7.57 -2.85
CA LYS A 34 -0.36 -7.25 -2.08
C LYS A 34 0.04 -6.54 -0.79
N VAL A 35 -0.52 -5.37 -0.56
CA VAL A 35 -0.23 -4.54 0.61
C VAL A 35 -1.51 -4.31 1.41
N ARG A 36 -1.44 -4.50 2.72
CA ARG A 36 -2.52 -4.15 3.65
C ARG A 36 -2.05 -3.04 4.59
N ILE A 37 -2.91 -2.07 4.84
CA ILE A 37 -2.64 -0.97 5.77
C ILE A 37 -3.78 -0.84 6.75
N MET A 38 -3.49 -1.06 8.03
CA MET A 38 -4.40 -0.73 9.13
C MET A 38 -4.21 0.73 9.51
N ASN A 39 -5.28 1.41 9.95
CA ASN A 39 -5.24 2.78 10.45
C ASN A 39 -4.54 3.74 9.45
N ASN A 40 -4.85 3.62 8.15
CA ASN A 40 -4.27 4.45 7.11
C ASN A 40 -4.68 5.91 7.34
N PHE A 41 -3.72 6.76 7.72
CA PHE A 41 -3.98 8.15 8.14
C PHE A 41 -4.80 8.94 7.11
N GLU A 42 -4.54 8.72 5.81
CA GLU A 42 -5.21 9.43 4.73
C GLU A 42 -6.69 9.04 4.70
N CYS A 43 -6.99 7.74 4.70
CA CYS A 43 -8.36 7.26 4.60
C CYS A 43 -9.18 7.40 5.89
N GLU A 44 -8.52 7.43 7.04
CA GLU A 44 -9.17 7.75 8.31
C GLU A 44 -9.79 9.15 8.30
N LEU A 45 -9.20 10.11 7.57
CA LEU A 45 -9.71 11.47 7.41
C LEU A 45 -10.90 11.59 6.44
N PHE A 46 -11.07 10.61 5.54
CA PHE A 46 -12.09 10.62 4.48
C PHE A 46 -13.14 9.51 4.66
N LYS A 47 -13.39 9.08 5.90
CA LYS A 47 -14.51 8.17 6.20
C LYS A 47 -15.82 8.72 5.66
N GLU A 48 -16.72 7.81 5.31
CA GLU A 48 -18.09 8.12 4.84
C GLU A 48 -18.18 8.76 3.44
N THR A 49 -17.05 8.93 2.74
CA THR A 49 -17.05 9.36 1.33
C THR A 49 -17.60 8.29 0.38
N GLY A 50 -17.66 7.03 0.83
CA GLY A 50 -18.20 5.90 0.05
C GLY A 50 -17.29 5.45 -1.10
N GLN A 51 -16.10 6.03 -1.23
CA GLN A 51 -15.14 5.72 -2.28
C GLN A 51 -13.69 5.68 -1.76
N PRO A 52 -12.79 4.94 -2.43
CA PRO A 52 -11.39 4.91 -2.05
C PRO A 52 -10.74 6.30 -2.15
N SER A 53 -9.98 6.69 -1.13
CA SER A 53 -9.39 8.03 -1.01
C SER A 53 -7.88 8.05 -0.76
N SER A 54 -7.17 6.91 -0.88
CA SER A 54 -5.72 6.81 -0.63
C SER A 54 -4.86 7.40 -1.76
N HIS A 55 -5.03 8.66 -2.18
CA HIS A 55 -4.28 9.19 -3.33
C HIS A 55 -2.78 9.29 -3.06
N PHE A 56 -2.40 9.83 -1.91
CA PHE A 56 -1.00 9.96 -1.49
C PHE A 56 -0.39 8.58 -1.22
N VAL A 57 -1.05 7.74 -0.41
CA VAL A 57 -0.53 6.43 -0.03
C VAL A 57 -0.45 5.49 -1.24
N ARG A 58 -1.44 5.51 -2.15
CA ARG A 58 -1.40 4.73 -3.40
C ARG A 58 -0.24 5.18 -4.28
N GLY A 59 -0.03 6.49 -4.42
CA GLY A 59 1.11 7.05 -5.16
C GLY A 59 2.46 6.61 -4.59
N LEU A 60 2.61 6.67 -3.26
CA LEU A 60 3.82 6.23 -2.56
C LEU A 60 4.13 4.75 -2.84
N TRP A 61 3.14 3.87 -2.72
CA TRP A 61 3.32 2.44 -3.02
C TRP A 61 3.60 2.18 -4.49
N SER A 62 2.92 2.88 -5.42
CA SER A 62 3.23 2.78 -6.85
C SER A 62 4.69 3.12 -7.14
N GLY A 63 5.22 4.22 -6.58
CA GLY A 63 6.62 4.60 -6.74
C GLY A 63 7.59 3.59 -6.15
N TRP A 64 7.32 3.11 -4.94
CA TRP A 64 8.16 2.11 -4.26
C TRP A 64 8.25 0.80 -5.05
N PHE A 65 7.11 0.26 -5.50
CA PHE A 65 7.07 -0.98 -6.28
C PHE A 65 7.60 -0.81 -7.70
N GLN A 66 7.39 0.33 -8.34
CA GLN A 66 8.01 0.64 -9.63
C GLN A 66 9.53 0.60 -9.54
N ALA A 67 10.10 1.21 -8.49
CA ALA A 67 11.54 1.16 -8.23
C ALA A 67 12.03 -0.26 -7.93
N LEU A 68 11.25 -1.03 -7.16
CA LEU A 68 11.59 -2.41 -6.80
C LEU A 68 11.57 -3.36 -8.01
N PHE A 69 10.50 -3.31 -8.82
CA PHE A 69 10.32 -4.19 -9.98
C PHE A 69 11.07 -3.71 -11.22
N LYS A 70 11.51 -2.44 -11.25
CA LYS A 70 12.12 -1.79 -12.42
C LYS A 70 11.24 -1.85 -13.67
N ARG A 71 9.93 -1.72 -13.47
CA ARG A 71 8.87 -1.75 -14.49
C ARG A 71 7.77 -0.79 -14.06
N GLU A 72 7.02 -0.25 -15.01
CA GLU A 72 5.79 0.45 -14.67
C GLU A 72 4.84 -0.48 -13.91
N VAL A 73 4.09 0.08 -12.97
CA VAL A 73 3.14 -0.68 -12.16
C VAL A 73 1.76 -0.04 -12.21
N ARG A 74 0.74 -0.87 -12.17
CA ARG A 74 -0.62 -0.50 -11.80
C ARG A 74 -0.82 -0.82 -10.34
N ASN A 75 -1.58 0.04 -9.65
CA ASN A 75 -1.90 -0.10 -8.25
C ASN A 75 -3.40 0.12 -8.07
N VAL A 76 -4.11 -0.93 -7.66
CA VAL A 76 -5.56 -0.93 -7.45
C VAL A 76 -5.83 -1.04 -5.97
N GLU A 77 -6.55 -0.05 -5.43
CA GLU A 77 -7.06 -0.09 -4.05
C GLU A 77 -8.36 -0.91 -4.03
N VAL A 78 -8.29 -2.15 -3.55
CA VAL A 78 -9.40 -3.11 -3.55
C VAL A 78 -10.27 -3.01 -2.30
N LYS A 79 -9.72 -2.49 -1.20
CA LYS A 79 -10.44 -2.16 0.05
C LYS A 79 -9.97 -0.83 0.57
N CYS A 80 -10.86 -0.08 1.22
CA CYS A 80 -10.55 1.23 1.73
C CYS A 80 -11.39 1.59 2.97
N ILE A 81 -10.74 2.15 3.99
CA ILE A 81 -11.42 2.68 5.19
C ILE A 81 -12.42 3.77 4.82
N ALA A 82 -12.08 4.64 3.85
CA ALA A 82 -12.96 5.70 3.36
C ALA A 82 -14.27 5.18 2.72
N LYS A 83 -14.21 3.97 2.13
CA LYS A 83 -15.35 3.24 1.58
C LYS A 83 -16.18 2.50 2.64
N GLY A 84 -15.63 2.32 3.85
CA GLY A 84 -16.25 1.59 4.96
C GLY A 84 -15.63 0.22 5.26
N ASP A 85 -14.53 -0.16 4.58
CA ASP A 85 -13.79 -1.38 4.92
C ASP A 85 -13.00 -1.22 6.23
N LYS A 86 -12.62 -2.33 6.87
CA LYS A 86 -11.84 -2.30 8.13
C LYS A 86 -10.39 -1.86 7.95
N TYR A 87 -9.88 -1.84 6.72
CA TYR A 87 -8.50 -1.54 6.38
C TYR A 87 -8.38 -1.19 4.90
N CYS A 88 -7.26 -0.59 4.50
CA CYS A 88 -6.93 -0.41 3.10
C CYS A 88 -6.16 -1.64 2.58
N GLU A 89 -6.45 -2.07 1.35
CA GLU A 89 -5.74 -3.15 0.68
C GLU A 89 -5.48 -2.78 -0.77
N PHE A 90 -4.25 -3.04 -1.21
CA PHE A 90 -3.76 -2.67 -2.53
C PHE A 90 -3.21 -3.89 -3.26
N GLU A 91 -3.59 -4.03 -4.52
CA GLU A 91 -3.00 -4.99 -5.45
C GLU A 91 -2.13 -4.23 -6.45
N ILE A 92 -0.83 -4.55 -6.46
CA ILE A 92 0.15 -3.93 -7.35
C ILE A 92 0.64 -4.96 -8.34
N PHE A 93 0.66 -4.61 -9.63
CA PHE A 93 1.13 -5.48 -10.70
C PHE A 93 1.71 -4.70 -11.87
N THR A 94 2.75 -5.26 -12.51
CA THR A 94 3.35 -4.72 -13.75
C THR A 94 2.52 -5.06 -14.97
#